data_AF-X1JL85-F1
#
_entry.id   AF-X1JL85-F1
#
_cell.length_a   1.000
_cell.length_b   1.000
_cell.length_c   1.000
_cell.angle_alpha   90.00
_cell.angle_beta   90.00
_cell.angle_gamma   90.00
#
_symmetry.space_group_name_H-M   'P 1'
#
loop_
_entity.id
_entity.type
_entity.pdbx_description
1 polymer ?
#
loop_
_entity_poly.entity_id
_entity_poly.type
_entity_poly.pdbx_seq_one_letter_code
_entity_poly.pdbx_strand_id
1 'polypeptide(L)'
;MYYRGMDTQNQIKRTLSKPTSIECVCGLLQRNDILHRSELAEIVCEQFGFYDARGREQRGGCLKALRELEAAGHFVLPAARRKTGRSSPRRLSEPVAPPTDVPAEASDIRGLTLVLVKTDEQMRIWNELMIREHPQGAGPLVGRQVRYLIDSQHGWLGGLGFVYLPEGYRAGERKIEI
;
A
#
# COMPACT_ATOMS: atom_id res chain seq x y z
N MET A 1 14.92 6.62 -19.60
CA MET A 1 13.49 6.43 -19.93
C MET A 1 12.64 6.97 -18.78
N TYR A 2 11.59 7.69 -19.12
CA TYR A 2 10.90 8.73 -18.35
C TYR A 2 10.30 8.35 -16.99
N TYR A 3 10.62 9.15 -15.96
CA TYR A 3 9.79 9.39 -14.76
C TYR A 3 8.50 10.12 -15.21
N ARG A 4 7.38 9.41 -15.39
CA ARG A 4 6.06 9.98 -15.74
C ARG A 4 4.95 9.64 -14.72
N GLY A 5 5.33 9.26 -13.49
CA GLY A 5 4.39 8.78 -12.48
C GLY A 5 3.92 9.81 -11.46
N MET A 6 4.67 10.89 -11.21
CA MET A 6 4.37 11.86 -10.14
C MET A 6 3.49 13.03 -10.58
N ASP A 7 3.47 13.39 -11.86
CA ASP A 7 2.69 14.55 -12.34
C ASP A 7 1.19 14.30 -12.44
N THR A 8 0.77 13.07 -12.76
CA THR A 8 -0.65 12.74 -12.99
C THR A 8 -1.51 12.86 -11.73
N GLN A 9 -0.95 12.58 -10.55
CA GLN A 9 -1.69 12.71 -9.29
C GLN A 9 -2.01 14.18 -8.95
N ASN A 10 -1.11 15.11 -9.29
CA ASN A 10 -1.34 16.54 -9.14
C ASN A 10 -2.34 17.08 -10.18
N GLN A 11 -2.46 16.40 -11.33
CA GLN A 11 -3.43 16.77 -12.37
C GLN A 11 -4.87 16.43 -11.99
N ILE A 12 -5.14 15.31 -11.30
CA ILE A 12 -6.52 14.92 -10.93
C ILE A 12 -7.20 16.04 -10.13
N LYS A 13 -6.59 16.46 -9.01
CA LYS A 13 -7.17 17.51 -8.16
C LYS A 13 -7.31 18.82 -8.93
N ARG A 14 -6.27 19.22 -9.66
CA ARG A 14 -6.29 20.47 -10.45
C ARG A 14 -7.41 20.48 -11.48
N THR A 15 -7.68 19.35 -12.13
CA THR A 15 -8.78 19.20 -13.09
C THR A 15 -10.13 19.22 -12.39
N LEU A 16 -10.28 18.51 -11.26
CA LEU A 16 -11.54 18.48 -10.51
C LEU A 16 -11.86 19.78 -9.78
N SER A 17 -10.87 20.62 -9.47
CA SER A 17 -11.06 21.94 -8.87
C SER A 17 -11.59 23.00 -9.85
N LYS A 18 -11.68 22.70 -11.16
CA LYS A 18 -12.26 23.63 -12.13
C LYS A 18 -13.78 23.74 -11.90
N PRO A 19 -14.39 24.92 -12.03
CA PRO A 19 -15.84 25.11 -11.82
C PRO A 19 -16.70 24.14 -12.64
N THR A 20 -16.38 23.95 -13.92
CA THR A 20 -17.09 23.02 -14.81
C THR A 20 -17.02 21.57 -14.34
N SER A 21 -15.89 21.17 -13.77
CA SER A 21 -15.71 19.82 -13.22
C SER A 21 -16.53 19.64 -11.93
N ILE A 22 -16.57 20.67 -11.08
CA ILE A 22 -17.38 20.68 -9.85
C ILE A 22 -18.86 20.57 -10.20
N GLU A 23 -19.34 21.38 -11.15
CA GLU A 23 -20.72 21.34 -11.64
C GLU A 23 -21.09 19.95 -12.17
N CYS A 24 -20.18 19.33 -12.93
CA CYS A 24 -20.37 17.98 -13.42
C CYS A 24 -20.51 16.96 -12.27
N VAL A 25 -19.63 17.00 -11.28
CA VAL A 25 -19.70 16.11 -10.10
C VAL A 25 -20.98 16.35 -9.31
N CYS A 26 -21.40 17.61 -9.14
CA CYS A 26 -22.68 17.94 -8.51
C CYS A 26 -23.86 17.35 -9.30
N GLY A 27 -23.84 17.43 -10.63
CA GLY A 27 -24.85 16.82 -11.49
C GLY A 27 -24.91 15.30 -11.35
N LEU A 28 -23.76 14.63 -11.22
CA LEU A 28 -23.70 13.19 -10.94
C LEU A 28 -24.29 12.84 -9.56
N LEU A 29 -24.01 13.64 -8.54
CA LEU A 29 -24.55 13.45 -7.19
C LEU A 29 -26.07 13.68 -7.12
N GLN A 30 -26.59 14.65 -7.87
CA GLN A 30 -28.02 14.98 -7.90
C GLN A 30 -28.88 13.89 -8.53
N ARG A 31 -28.32 13.06 -9.40
CA ARG A 31 -29.04 11.93 -10.02
C ARG A 31 -29.39 10.84 -9.00
N ASN A 32 -28.88 10.88 -7.77
CA ASN A 32 -29.16 9.96 -6.65
C ASN A 32 -28.95 8.46 -6.92
N ASP A 33 -28.49 8.07 -8.10
CA ASP A 33 -28.17 6.68 -8.46
C ASP A 33 -26.83 6.20 -7.86
N ILE A 34 -25.97 7.12 -7.42
CA ILE A 34 -24.62 6.77 -6.94
C ILE A 34 -24.65 6.44 -5.45
N LEU A 35 -24.74 5.15 -5.16
CA LEU A 35 -24.84 4.62 -3.80
C LEU A 35 -23.49 4.57 -3.08
N HIS A 36 -22.38 4.54 -3.84
CA HIS A 36 -21.04 4.36 -3.30
C HIS A 36 -20.03 5.39 -3.82
N ARG A 37 -19.22 5.96 -2.91
CA ARG A 37 -18.12 6.88 -3.29
C ARG A 37 -17.15 6.27 -4.31
N SER A 38 -16.96 4.94 -4.28
CA SER A 38 -16.09 4.22 -5.20
C SER A 38 -16.63 4.16 -6.62
N GLU A 39 -17.95 4.15 -6.79
CA GLU A 39 -18.66 4.16 -8.07
C GLU A 39 -18.64 5.57 -8.66
N LEU A 40 -18.86 6.60 -7.82
CA LEU A 40 -18.63 8.00 -8.21
C LEU A 40 -17.23 8.19 -8.78
N ALA A 41 -16.22 7.61 -8.13
CA ALA A 41 -14.84 7.75 -8.56
C ALA A 41 -14.52 6.98 -9.86
N GLU A 42 -15.19 5.87 -10.16
CA GLU A 42 -15.08 5.16 -11.45
C GLU A 42 -15.65 6.05 -12.56
N ILE A 43 -16.89 6.52 -12.41
CA ILE A 43 -17.56 7.41 -13.38
C ILE A 43 -16.72 8.66 -13.65
N VAL A 44 -16.20 9.28 -12.58
CA VAL A 44 -15.35 10.47 -12.72
C VAL A 44 -14.00 10.15 -13.35
N CYS A 45 -13.39 8.98 -13.06
CA CYS A 45 -12.16 8.60 -13.74
C CYS A 45 -12.37 8.38 -15.24
N GLU A 46 -13.47 7.74 -15.62
CA GLU A 46 -13.84 7.52 -17.02
C GLU A 46 -14.11 8.84 -17.74
N GLN A 47 -14.96 9.69 -17.15
CA GLN A 47 -15.38 10.95 -17.76
C GLN A 47 -14.23 11.96 -17.96
N PHE A 48 -13.28 12.01 -17.03
CA PHE A 48 -12.16 12.96 -17.07
C PHE A 48 -10.85 12.33 -17.55
N GLY A 49 -10.85 11.04 -17.93
CA GLY A 49 -9.67 10.36 -18.46
C GLY A 49 -8.56 10.12 -17.43
N PHE A 50 -8.90 9.89 -16.16
CA PHE A 50 -7.91 9.68 -15.10
C PHE A 50 -7.36 8.25 -15.10
N TYR A 51 -6.36 8.00 -15.94
CA TYR A 51 -5.67 6.71 -16.06
C TYR A 51 -4.19 6.82 -15.70
N ASP A 52 -3.63 5.77 -15.09
CA ASP A 52 -2.20 5.64 -14.83
C ASP A 52 -1.43 5.31 -16.13
N ALA A 53 -0.10 5.34 -16.07
CA ALA A 53 0.75 5.02 -17.23
C ALA A 53 0.57 3.58 -17.76
N ARG A 54 -0.17 2.72 -17.05
CA ARG A 54 -0.52 1.34 -17.45
C ARG A 54 -1.97 1.24 -17.94
N GLY A 55 -2.67 2.37 -18.12
CA GLY A 55 -4.06 2.42 -18.57
C GLY A 55 -5.08 2.03 -17.50
N ARG A 56 -4.69 1.95 -16.22
CA ARG A 56 -5.62 1.61 -15.13
C ARG A 56 -6.18 2.87 -14.50
N GLU A 57 -7.46 2.86 -14.17
CA GLU A 57 -8.11 4.01 -13.51
C GLU A 57 -7.42 4.41 -12.21
N GLN A 58 -7.22 5.72 -12.03
CA GLN A 58 -6.63 6.29 -10.82
C GLN A 58 -7.68 6.51 -9.72
N ARG A 59 -8.52 5.50 -9.46
CA ARG A 59 -9.64 5.55 -8.50
C ARG A 59 -9.25 6.09 -7.13
N GLY A 60 -8.11 5.65 -6.60
CA GLY A 60 -7.61 6.11 -5.29
C GLY A 60 -7.24 7.60 -5.27
N GLY A 61 -6.63 8.09 -6.36
CA GLY A 61 -6.31 9.51 -6.53
C GLY A 61 -7.56 10.36 -6.69
N CYS A 62 -8.52 9.89 -7.50
CA CYS A 62 -9.82 10.53 -7.69
C CYS A 62 -10.62 10.62 -6.39
N LEU A 63 -10.76 9.50 -5.65
CA LEU A 63 -11.41 9.50 -4.34
C LEU A 63 -10.77 10.47 -3.35
N LYS A 64 -9.43 10.57 -3.35
CA LYS A 64 -8.72 11.53 -2.51
C LYS A 64 -9.08 12.96 -2.89
N ALA A 65 -9.02 13.30 -4.18
CA ALA A 65 -9.36 14.64 -4.67
C ALA A 65 -10.82 15.02 -4.37
N LEU A 66 -11.77 14.09 -4.58
CA LEU A 66 -13.18 14.31 -4.26
C LEU A 66 -13.41 14.60 -2.77
N ARG A 67 -12.72 13.89 -1.87
CA ARG A 67 -12.79 14.16 -0.42
C ARG A 67 -12.19 15.50 -0.04
N GLU A 68 -11.10 15.90 -0.71
CA GLU A 68 -10.51 17.22 -0.49
C GLU A 68 -11.42 18.36 -0.98
N LEU A 69 -12.17 18.15 -2.06
CA LEU A 69 -13.17 19.11 -2.55
C LEU A 69 -14.42 19.17 -1.67
N GLU A 70 -14.85 18.03 -1.12
CA GLU A 70 -15.88 17.98 -0.07
C GLU A 70 -15.43 18.76 1.17
N ALA A 71 -14.19 18.54 1.63
CA ALA A 71 -13.62 19.27 2.76
C ALA A 71 -13.47 20.78 2.50
N ALA A 72 -13.30 21.18 1.24
CA ALA A 72 -13.31 22.58 0.81
C ALA A 72 -14.72 23.17 0.64
N GLY A 73 -15.77 22.37 0.84
CA GLY A 73 -17.17 22.83 0.82
C GLY A 73 -17.83 22.90 -0.56
N HIS A 74 -17.24 22.31 -1.60
CA HIS A 74 -17.80 22.37 -2.95
C HIS A 74 -19.05 21.50 -3.16
N PHE A 75 -19.14 20.37 -2.45
CA PHE A 75 -20.28 19.44 -2.48
C PHE A 75 -20.20 18.49 -1.28
N VAL A 76 -21.26 17.72 -1.05
CA VAL A 76 -21.31 16.69 0.01
C VAL A 76 -21.32 15.31 -0.64
N LEU A 77 -20.38 14.44 -0.23
CA LEU A 77 -20.33 13.07 -0.73
C LEU A 77 -21.29 12.16 0.06
N PRO A 78 -21.81 11.09 -0.56
CA PRO A 78 -22.66 10.11 0.13
C PRO A 78 -21.99 9.57 1.40
N ALA A 79 -22.75 9.27 2.45
CA ALA A 79 -22.19 8.76 3.71
C ALA A 79 -21.32 7.50 3.48
N ALA A 80 -20.18 7.42 4.15
CA ALA A 80 -19.29 6.26 4.03
C ALA A 80 -19.94 5.00 4.64
N ARG A 81 -20.35 4.05 3.79
CA ARG A 81 -21.09 2.85 4.21
C ARG A 81 -20.24 1.76 4.87
N ARG A 82 -18.91 1.84 4.80
CA ARG A 82 -18.01 0.88 5.49
C ARG A 82 -16.80 1.60 6.05
N LYS A 83 -16.64 1.58 7.38
CA LYS A 83 -15.31 1.69 7.98
C LYS A 83 -14.66 0.33 7.74
N THR A 84 -13.75 0.24 6.77
CA THR A 84 -12.83 -0.90 6.75
C THR A 84 -12.08 -0.86 8.08
N GLY A 85 -12.26 -1.89 8.91
CA GLY A 85 -11.49 -2.01 10.15
C GLY A 85 -9.98 -1.88 9.86
N ARG A 86 -9.19 -1.61 10.90
CA ARG A 86 -7.73 -1.59 10.76
C ARG A 86 -7.31 -2.91 10.09
N SER A 87 -6.65 -2.81 8.93
CA SER A 87 -6.08 -3.97 8.25
C SER A 87 -5.06 -4.58 9.21
N SER A 88 -5.35 -5.74 9.77
CA SER A 88 -4.35 -6.53 10.46
C SER A 88 -3.40 -7.12 9.42
N PRO A 89 -2.09 -7.27 9.74
CA PRO A 89 -1.18 -7.99 8.88
C PRO A 89 -1.67 -9.42 8.65
N ARG A 90 -1.53 -9.93 7.42
CA ARG A 90 -1.77 -11.35 7.11
C ARG A 90 -0.66 -12.17 7.77
N ARG A 91 -0.95 -12.81 8.89
CA ARG A 91 0.01 -13.56 9.71
C ARG A 91 -0.34 -15.05 9.78
N LEU A 92 0.56 -15.85 10.31
CA LEU A 92 0.28 -17.25 10.63
C LEU A 92 -0.64 -17.33 11.86
N SER A 93 -1.37 -18.45 11.99
CA SER A 93 -2.14 -18.77 13.20
C SER A 93 -1.23 -19.15 14.36
N GLU A 94 -0.06 -19.69 14.05
CA GLU A 94 0.94 -20.18 15.00
C GLU A 94 2.28 -19.49 14.76
N PRO A 95 3.15 -19.40 15.80
CA PRO A 95 4.51 -18.91 15.61
C PRO A 95 5.26 -19.73 14.57
N VAL A 96 6.22 -19.10 13.89
CA VAL A 96 7.18 -19.84 13.07
C VAL A 96 7.98 -20.76 13.98
N ALA A 97 8.16 -22.01 13.56
CA ALA A 97 8.93 -22.99 14.34
C ALA A 97 10.35 -22.47 14.60
N PRO A 98 10.85 -22.56 15.85
CA PRO A 98 12.20 -22.11 16.16
C PRO A 98 13.22 -22.96 15.40
N PRO A 99 14.31 -22.35 14.90
CA PRO A 99 15.37 -23.10 14.27
C PRO A 99 15.99 -24.15 15.21
N THR A 100 16.34 -25.32 14.66
CA THR A 100 16.89 -26.45 15.43
C THR A 100 18.35 -26.70 15.07
N ASP A 101 19.19 -27.00 16.07
CA ASP A 101 20.62 -27.30 15.91
C ASP A 101 21.42 -26.20 15.19
N VAL A 102 21.05 -24.93 15.39
CA VAL A 102 21.77 -23.80 14.79
C VAL A 102 23.19 -23.74 15.36
N PRO A 103 24.24 -23.82 14.52
CA PRO A 103 25.62 -23.70 14.97
C PRO A 103 25.92 -22.35 15.61
N ALA A 104 26.95 -22.31 16.46
CA ALA A 104 27.40 -21.06 17.10
C ALA A 104 28.04 -20.09 16.09
N GLU A 105 28.67 -20.61 15.05
CA GLU A 105 29.29 -19.81 13.98
C GLU A 105 28.42 -19.77 12.73
N ALA A 106 28.28 -18.57 12.14
CA ALA A 106 27.48 -18.38 10.93
C ALA A 106 28.06 -19.14 9.72
N SER A 107 29.37 -19.37 9.69
CA SER A 107 30.07 -20.15 8.66
C SER A 107 29.65 -21.62 8.62
N ASP A 108 29.16 -22.16 9.74
CA ASP A 108 28.80 -23.57 9.86
C ASP A 108 27.32 -23.83 9.50
N ILE A 109 26.54 -22.77 9.26
CA ILE A 109 25.13 -22.88 8.92
C ILE A 109 24.99 -23.50 7.53
N ARG A 110 24.37 -24.68 7.47
CA ARG A 110 24.17 -25.41 6.21
C ARG A 110 22.88 -25.02 5.51
N GLY A 111 22.97 -24.93 4.17
CA GLY A 111 21.82 -24.64 3.31
C GLY A 111 21.28 -23.22 3.45
N LEU A 112 22.10 -22.27 3.90
CA LEU A 112 21.71 -20.87 4.04
C LEU A 112 21.31 -20.29 2.68
N THR A 113 20.06 -19.86 2.53
CA THR A 113 19.56 -19.25 1.29
C THR A 113 18.63 -18.06 1.57
N LEU A 114 18.63 -17.11 0.63
CA LEU A 114 17.71 -15.98 0.63
C LEU A 114 16.52 -16.28 -0.29
N VAL A 115 15.34 -16.46 0.30
CA VAL A 115 14.11 -16.75 -0.42
C VAL A 115 13.33 -15.46 -0.62
N LEU A 116 13.22 -15.02 -1.87
CA LEU A 116 12.40 -13.87 -2.23
C LEU A 116 10.92 -14.17 -1.96
N VAL A 117 10.27 -13.35 -1.15
CA VAL A 117 8.86 -13.49 -0.78
C VAL A 117 7.98 -13.17 -1.99
N LYS A 118 7.28 -14.18 -2.50
CA LYS A 118 6.37 -14.09 -3.66
C LYS A 118 4.97 -14.62 -3.36
N THR A 119 4.85 -15.59 -2.45
CA THR A 119 3.57 -16.27 -2.15
C THR A 119 2.89 -15.70 -0.90
N ASP A 120 1.58 -15.96 -0.74
CA ASP A 120 0.84 -15.55 0.48
C ASP A 120 1.38 -16.27 1.72
N GLU A 121 1.79 -17.53 1.59
CA GLU A 121 2.40 -18.31 2.67
C GLU A 121 3.72 -17.69 3.15
N GLN A 122 4.64 -17.39 2.23
CA GLN A 122 5.90 -16.72 2.55
C GLN A 122 5.66 -15.34 3.18
N MET A 123 4.64 -14.62 2.70
CA MET A 123 4.21 -13.35 3.27
C MET A 123 3.73 -13.49 4.71
N ARG A 124 2.99 -14.56 5.05
CA ARG A 124 2.52 -14.82 6.41
C ARG A 124 3.68 -15.16 7.36
N ILE A 125 4.61 -16.00 6.91
CA ILE A 125 5.84 -16.33 7.65
C ILE A 125 6.64 -15.05 7.93
N TRP A 126 6.88 -14.25 6.90
CA TRP A 126 7.61 -12.98 7.04
C TRP A 126 6.91 -12.04 8.03
N ASN A 127 5.59 -11.87 7.92
CA ASN A 127 4.84 -11.02 8.85
C ASN A 127 4.90 -11.55 10.29
N GLU A 128 4.78 -12.87 10.51
CA GLU A 128 4.85 -13.44 11.87
C GLU A 128 6.24 -13.21 12.49
N LEU A 129 7.33 -13.42 11.74
CA LEU A 129 8.70 -13.12 12.19
C LEU A 129 8.87 -11.63 12.52
N MET A 130 8.39 -10.73 11.66
CA MET A 130 8.49 -9.30 11.92
C MET A 130 7.65 -8.84 13.13
N ILE A 131 6.51 -9.50 13.40
CA ILE A 131 5.68 -9.17 14.56
C ILE A 131 6.36 -9.60 15.87
N ARG A 132 6.92 -10.81 15.91
CA ARG A 132 7.42 -11.42 17.15
C ARG A 132 8.87 -11.10 17.44
N GLU A 133 9.72 -11.17 16.42
CA GLU A 133 11.18 -11.21 16.61
C GLU A 133 11.84 -9.87 16.30
N HIS A 134 11.24 -9.03 15.44
CA HIS A 134 11.84 -7.74 15.14
C HIS A 134 11.74 -6.79 16.35
N PRO A 135 12.85 -6.19 16.82
CA PRO A 135 12.85 -5.30 17.99
C PRO A 135 11.86 -4.12 17.97
N GLN A 136 11.43 -3.69 16.78
CA GLN A 136 10.43 -2.62 16.65
C GLN A 136 9.16 -3.09 15.91
N GLY A 137 8.89 -4.40 15.90
CA GLY A 137 7.67 -5.04 15.38
C GLY A 137 7.38 -4.86 13.89
N ALA A 138 6.19 -5.31 13.46
CA ALA A 138 5.69 -5.24 12.07
C ALA A 138 5.11 -3.87 11.68
N GLY A 139 5.82 -2.79 12.03
CA GLY A 139 5.46 -1.43 11.62
C GLY A 139 5.31 -1.30 10.09
N PRO A 140 4.52 -0.32 9.61
CA PRO A 140 4.25 -0.18 8.19
C PRO A 140 5.52 0.20 7.43
N LEU A 141 5.98 -0.68 6.55
CA LEU A 141 6.99 -0.35 5.55
C LEU A 141 6.33 0.54 4.48
N VAL A 142 6.90 1.71 4.21
CA VAL A 142 6.35 2.70 3.27
C VAL A 142 7.25 2.78 2.04
N GLY A 143 6.70 2.56 0.85
CA GLY A 143 7.47 2.59 -0.41
C GLY A 143 7.49 1.24 -1.13
N ARG A 144 8.28 1.15 -2.20
CA ARG A 144 8.41 -0.10 -2.97
C ARG A 144 9.32 -1.05 -2.21
N GLN A 145 8.82 -2.26 -1.95
CA GLN A 145 9.45 -3.19 -1.03
C GLN A 145 9.91 -4.46 -1.74
N VAL A 146 11.05 -4.95 -1.31
CA VAL A 146 11.53 -6.30 -1.58
C VAL A 146 11.74 -6.97 -0.23
N ARG A 147 11.20 -8.17 -0.06
CA ARG A 147 11.24 -8.92 1.21
C ARG A 147 11.87 -10.27 0.96
N TYR A 148 12.76 -10.70 1.84
CA TYR A 148 13.38 -12.01 1.82
C TYR A 148 13.17 -12.72 3.15
N LEU A 149 13.09 -14.04 3.07
CA LEU A 149 13.24 -14.94 4.21
C LEU A 149 14.64 -15.55 4.16
N ILE A 150 15.21 -15.80 5.33
CA ILE A 150 16.50 -16.48 5.50
C ILE A 150 16.19 -17.94 5.83
N ASP A 151 16.33 -18.80 4.83
CA ASP A 151 16.09 -20.25 4.97
C ASP A 151 17.39 -20.99 5.26
N SER A 152 17.30 -22.13 5.93
CA SER A 152 18.42 -23.02 6.21
C SER A 152 17.95 -24.44 6.47
N GLN A 153 18.87 -25.41 6.53
CA GLN A 153 18.53 -26.76 6.98
C GLN A 153 18.02 -26.81 8.44
N HIS A 154 18.26 -25.74 9.20
CA HIS A 154 17.84 -25.59 10.59
C HIS A 154 16.45 -24.96 10.70
N GLY A 155 15.85 -24.51 9.60
CA GLY A 155 14.58 -23.77 9.55
C GLY A 155 14.77 -22.29 9.23
N TRP A 156 13.71 -21.50 9.47
CA TRP A 156 13.69 -20.07 9.19
C TRP A 156 14.50 -19.28 10.21
N LEU A 157 15.65 -18.75 9.79
CA LEU A 157 16.55 -17.99 10.66
C LEU A 157 16.13 -16.52 10.81
N GLY A 158 15.26 -16.02 9.93
CA GLY A 158 14.78 -14.65 10.00
C GLY A 158 14.22 -14.14 8.68
N GLY A 159 14.04 -12.83 8.59
CA GLY A 159 13.62 -12.15 7.38
C GLY A 159 14.20 -10.75 7.32
N LEU A 160 14.44 -10.26 6.10
CA LEU A 160 15.00 -8.95 5.83
C LEU A 160 14.21 -8.25 4.71
N GLY A 161 14.20 -6.92 4.72
CA GLY A 161 13.38 -6.15 3.79
C GLY A 161 14.09 -4.88 3.34
N PHE A 162 14.12 -4.65 2.03
CA PHE A 162 14.59 -3.40 1.45
C PHE A 162 13.41 -2.54 1.03
N VAL A 163 13.52 -1.25 1.30
CA VAL A 163 12.54 -0.26 0.92
C VAL A 163 13.21 0.79 0.06
N TYR A 164 12.69 0.99 -1.15
CA TYR A 164 13.07 2.13 -1.97
C TYR A 164 12.14 3.31 -1.69
N LEU A 165 12.75 4.41 -1.25
CA LEU A 165 12.09 5.70 -1.09
C LEU A 165 12.54 6.66 -2.21
N PRO A 166 11.62 7.32 -2.91
CA PRO A 166 11.99 8.35 -3.86
C PRO A 166 12.61 9.57 -3.15
N GLU A 167 13.50 10.26 -3.87
CA GLU A 167 14.20 11.45 -3.40
C GLU A 167 13.22 12.53 -2.91
N GLY A 168 13.50 13.10 -1.72
CA GLY A 168 12.62 14.08 -1.05
C GLY A 168 11.56 13.48 -0.12
N TYR A 169 11.40 12.15 -0.04
CA TYR A 169 10.52 11.52 0.93
C TYR A 169 11.19 11.44 2.31
N ARG A 170 10.75 12.29 3.25
CA ARG A 170 11.09 12.14 4.67
C ARG A 170 10.17 11.08 5.27
N ALA A 171 10.68 9.85 5.43
CA ALA A 171 10.02 8.87 6.27
C ALA A 171 9.97 9.41 7.70
N GLY A 172 8.86 10.03 8.10
CA GLY A 172 8.67 10.42 9.50
C GLY A 172 8.79 9.18 10.35
N GLU A 173 9.86 9.08 11.15
CA GLU A 173 10.24 8.01 12.10
C GLU A 173 9.66 6.62 11.80
N ARG A 174 9.71 6.19 10.54
CA ARG A 174 9.15 4.92 10.08
C ARG A 174 10.19 4.20 9.25
N LYS A 175 10.94 3.38 10.00
CA LYS A 175 12.01 2.45 9.63
C LYS A 175 12.43 2.46 8.17
N ILE A 176 13.57 3.09 7.94
CA ILE A 176 14.60 2.59 7.03
C ILE A 176 15.63 1.98 7.98
N GLU A 177 16.01 0.72 7.80
CA GLU A 177 17.39 0.19 7.99
C GLU A 177 17.42 -1.32 8.30
N ILE A 178 18.63 -1.84 8.07
CA ILE A 178 19.09 -3.16 7.59
C ILE A 178 18.70 -4.34 8.50
#